data_AF-A0A357CXE1-F1
#
_entry.id   AF-A0A357CXE1-F1
#
_cell.length_a   1.000
_cell.length_b   1.000
_cell.length_c   1.000
_cell.angle_alpha   90.00
_cell.angle_beta   90.00
_cell.angle_gamma   90.00
#
_symmetry.space_group_name_H-M   'P 1'
#
loop_
_entity.id
_entity.type
_entity.pdbx_description
1 polymer ?
#
loop_
_entity_poly.entity_id
_entity_poly.type
_entity_poly.pdbx_seq_one_letter_code
_entity_poly.pdbx_strand_id
1 'polypeptide(L)'
;EASSMLGIPFGIVDLSLAPTPAIGDSVARILEEMGLECCGAYGTTAALALLNDAVKKGGVMASSQVGGLSGAFIPVSEDEGMINAVNKGALTLEKLEAMTAVCSVGLDMIAVPGDTEADVISAMIADEISIGVVNYKTTAVRVIPAFGKKVGDTISYGGLWGEAPVMEINKYSPSKFIGRGGRIPAPIQSLKN
;
A
#
# COMPACT_ATOMS: atom_id res chain seq x y z
N GLU A 1 0.24 21.66 20.61
CA GLU A 1 1.43 21.82 21.49
C GLU A 1 2.69 22.17 20.69
N ALA A 2 3.18 21.28 19.81
CA ALA A 2 4.38 21.53 18.99
C ALA A 2 4.38 22.88 18.26
N SER A 3 3.28 23.24 17.56
CA SER A 3 3.19 24.54 16.87
C SER A 3 3.22 25.74 17.84
N SER A 4 2.66 25.60 19.05
CA SER A 4 2.72 26.64 20.09
C SER A 4 4.14 26.80 20.63
N MET A 5 4.88 25.70 20.82
CA MET A 5 6.28 25.74 21.26
C MET A 5 7.19 26.38 20.20
N LEU A 6 6.88 26.16 18.93
CA LEU A 6 7.63 26.69 17.79
C LEU A 6 7.19 28.09 17.35
N GLY A 7 6.10 28.62 17.89
CA GLY A 7 5.55 29.93 17.50
C GLY A 7 5.04 29.99 16.06
N ILE A 8 4.64 28.86 15.48
CA ILE A 8 4.15 28.75 14.09
C ILE A 8 2.67 28.34 14.06
N PRO A 9 1.90 28.68 13.01
CA PRO A 9 0.54 28.22 12.85
C PRO A 9 0.43 26.70 12.80
N PHE A 10 -0.61 26.14 13.41
CA PHE A 10 -0.89 24.71 13.31
C PHE A 10 -1.34 24.35 11.89
N GLY A 11 -0.71 23.32 11.33
CA GLY A 11 -0.99 22.82 9.97
C GLY A 11 -2.14 21.83 9.95
N ILE A 12 -1.87 20.64 9.42
CA ILE A 12 -2.83 19.53 9.34
C ILE A 12 -2.38 18.34 10.18
N VAL A 13 -3.32 17.44 10.48
CA VAL A 13 -3.05 16.12 11.04
C VAL A 13 -3.35 15.06 9.97
N ASP A 14 -2.37 14.19 9.71
CA ASP A 14 -2.61 12.96 8.96
C ASP A 14 -3.04 11.87 9.95
N LEU A 15 -4.18 11.26 9.67
CA LEU A 15 -4.82 10.26 10.54
C LEU A 15 -4.48 8.83 10.15
N SER A 16 -3.56 8.68 9.21
CA SER A 16 -3.22 7.40 8.67
C SER A 16 -2.74 6.44 9.76
N LEU A 17 -3.27 5.21 9.73
CA LEU A 17 -2.78 4.13 10.58
C LEU A 17 -1.45 3.67 9.98
N ALA A 18 -0.34 4.13 10.54
CA ALA A 18 1.00 3.73 10.15
C ALA A 18 1.48 2.61 11.08
N PRO A 19 1.55 1.36 10.60
CA PRO A 19 2.04 0.25 11.42
C PRO A 19 3.56 0.39 11.66
N THR A 20 4.05 -0.33 12.66
CA THR A 20 5.49 -0.48 12.91
C THR A 20 5.86 -1.94 13.04
N PRO A 21 7.16 -2.30 12.93
CA PRO A 21 7.58 -3.69 13.10
C PRO A 21 7.34 -4.24 14.52
N ALA A 22 6.83 -3.44 15.45
CA ALA A 22 6.53 -3.83 16.81
C ALA A 22 5.25 -4.67 16.90
N ILE A 23 5.31 -5.74 17.69
CA ILE A 23 4.16 -6.60 17.96
C ILE A 23 3.05 -5.78 18.65
N GLY A 24 1.84 -5.84 18.10
CA GLY A 24 0.68 -5.09 18.57
C GLY A 24 0.40 -3.80 17.80
N ASP A 25 1.29 -3.40 16.88
CA ASP A 25 1.12 -2.22 16.03
C ASP A 25 1.05 -2.60 14.54
N SER A 26 0.01 -3.38 14.20
CA SER A 26 -0.17 -3.97 12.87
C SER A 26 -1.59 -3.78 12.36
N VAL A 27 -1.69 -3.25 11.14
CA VAL A 27 -2.95 -3.15 10.39
C VAL A 27 -3.42 -4.54 9.98
N ALA A 28 -2.52 -5.44 9.60
CA ALA A 28 -2.89 -6.81 9.27
C ALA A 28 -3.55 -7.54 10.45
N ARG A 29 -3.06 -7.36 11.67
CA ARG A 29 -3.69 -7.94 12.87
C ARG A 29 -5.07 -7.34 13.14
N ILE A 30 -5.26 -6.04 12.93
CA ILE A 30 -6.61 -5.43 13.02
C ILE A 30 -7.58 -6.11 12.05
N LEU A 31 -7.15 -6.36 10.81
CA LEU A 31 -7.98 -7.03 9.82
C LEU A 31 -8.29 -8.48 10.20
N GLU A 32 -7.36 -9.18 10.85
CA GLU A 32 -7.57 -10.52 11.40
C GLU A 32 -8.58 -10.51 12.56
N GLU A 33 -8.46 -9.56 13.49
CA GLU A 33 -9.40 -9.37 14.61
C GLU A 33 -10.83 -8.98 14.15
N MET A 34 -10.97 -8.40 12.95
CA MET A 34 -12.29 -8.18 12.32
C MET A 34 -12.98 -9.49 11.89
N GLY A 35 -12.30 -10.63 11.96
CA GLY A 35 -12.84 -11.96 11.68
C GLY A 35 -12.22 -12.66 10.47
N LEU A 36 -11.08 -12.18 9.96
CA LEU A 36 -10.34 -12.85 8.90
C LEU A 36 -9.31 -13.81 9.51
N GLU A 37 -9.17 -15.01 8.92
CA GLU A 37 -8.15 -15.96 9.39
C GLU A 37 -6.72 -15.45 9.16
N CYS A 38 -6.50 -14.76 8.04
CA CYS A 38 -5.22 -14.13 7.74
C CYS A 38 -5.42 -12.92 6.82
N CYS A 39 -4.58 -11.89 6.98
CA CYS A 39 -4.52 -10.79 6.02
C CYS A 39 -4.19 -11.32 4.61
N GLY A 40 -4.93 -10.89 3.60
CA GLY A 40 -4.81 -11.37 2.22
C GLY A 40 -5.90 -12.36 1.80
N ALA A 41 -6.64 -12.94 2.75
CA ALA A 41 -7.81 -13.76 2.45
C ALA A 41 -8.91 -13.02 1.66
N TYR A 42 -9.86 -13.77 1.10
CA TYR A 42 -11.09 -13.17 0.59
C TYR A 42 -11.82 -12.44 1.73
N GLY A 43 -12.25 -11.21 1.48
CA GLY A 43 -12.79 -10.31 2.52
C GLY A 43 -11.79 -9.27 3.02
N THR A 44 -10.47 -9.46 2.91
CA THR A 44 -9.46 -8.46 3.35
C THR A 44 -9.69 -7.09 2.74
N THR A 45 -9.99 -7.01 1.44
CA THR A 45 -10.27 -5.72 0.77
C THR A 45 -11.50 -5.04 1.35
N ALA A 46 -12.57 -5.79 1.67
CA ALA A 46 -13.78 -5.22 2.26
C ALA A 46 -13.54 -4.76 3.72
N ALA A 47 -12.83 -5.56 4.51
CA ALA A 47 -12.44 -5.21 5.87
C ALA A 47 -11.57 -3.94 5.89
N LEU A 48 -10.58 -3.85 4.99
CA LEU A 48 -9.73 -2.67 4.85
C LEU A 48 -10.53 -1.43 4.44
N ALA A 49 -11.49 -1.56 3.51
CA ALA A 49 -12.36 -0.48 3.12
C ALA A 49 -13.19 0.06 4.31
N LEU A 50 -13.75 -0.85 5.11
CA LEU A 50 -14.50 -0.52 6.32
C LEU A 50 -13.62 0.21 7.35
N LEU A 51 -12.41 -0.30 7.59
CA LEU A 51 -11.44 0.31 8.51
C LEU A 51 -11.07 1.72 8.05
N ASN A 52 -10.73 1.89 6.77
CA ASN A 52 -10.33 3.18 6.20
C ASN A 52 -11.45 4.23 6.28
N ASP A 53 -12.69 3.82 5.99
CA ASP A 53 -13.87 4.69 6.11
C ASP A 53 -14.12 5.12 7.57
N ALA A 54 -13.98 4.18 8.53
CA ALA A 54 -14.11 4.49 9.95
C ALA A 54 -13.06 5.49 10.44
N VAL A 55 -11.79 5.32 10.05
CA VAL A 55 -10.68 6.23 10.37
C VAL A 55 -10.94 7.63 9.81
N LYS A 56 -11.35 7.72 8.54
CA LYS A 56 -11.66 9.01 7.90
C LYS A 56 -12.83 9.71 8.58
N LYS A 57 -13.91 8.99 8.89
CA LYS A 57 -15.08 9.54 9.57
C LYS A 57 -14.75 10.03 10.98
N GLY A 58 -14.03 9.22 11.77
CA GLY A 58 -13.58 9.61 13.11
C GLY A 58 -12.69 10.86 13.06
N GLY A 59 -11.82 10.90 12.07
CA GLY A 59 -10.97 12.03 11.74
C GLY A 59 -11.67 13.35 11.51
N VAL A 60 -12.57 13.36 10.53
CA VAL A 60 -13.37 14.54 10.16
C VAL A 60 -14.25 15.00 11.34
N MET A 61 -14.66 14.08 12.21
CA MET A 61 -15.39 14.42 13.44
C MET A 61 -14.49 15.09 14.49
N ALA A 62 -13.22 14.69 14.59
CA ALA A 62 -12.30 15.14 15.63
C ALA A 62 -11.58 16.47 15.30
N SER A 63 -11.38 16.81 14.02
CA SER A 63 -10.61 17.98 13.63
C SER A 63 -11.08 18.60 12.32
N SER A 64 -11.01 19.93 12.24
CA SER A 64 -11.24 20.70 11.02
C SER A 64 -9.99 20.83 10.14
N GLN A 65 -8.82 20.44 10.65
CA GLN A 65 -7.53 20.49 9.93
C GLN A 65 -6.98 19.07 9.72
N VAL A 66 -7.78 18.23 9.09
CA VAL A 66 -7.38 16.88 8.63
C VAL A 66 -6.88 16.95 7.19
N GLY A 67 -5.77 16.29 6.90
CA GLY A 67 -5.22 16.23 5.54
C GLY A 67 -4.24 15.06 5.38
N GLY A 68 -3.44 15.07 4.30
CA GLY A 68 -2.52 13.97 4.00
C GLY A 68 -3.23 12.79 3.33
N LEU A 69 -2.64 11.59 3.45
CA LEU A 69 -3.20 10.38 2.83
C LEU A 69 -4.42 9.87 3.62
N SER A 70 -4.44 10.12 4.93
CA SER A 70 -5.54 9.85 5.87
C SER A 70 -6.19 8.48 5.64
N GLY A 71 -5.38 7.41 5.65
CA GLY A 71 -5.85 6.04 5.50
C GLY A 71 -4.93 4.98 6.09
N ALA A 72 -5.34 3.71 6.06
CA ALA A 72 -4.53 2.64 6.63
C ALA A 72 -3.33 2.29 5.73
N PHE A 73 -2.11 2.48 6.20
CA PHE A 73 -0.89 2.14 5.47
C PHE A 73 -0.76 0.61 5.35
N ILE A 74 -0.29 0.14 4.19
CA ILE A 74 -0.03 -1.29 3.93
C ILE A 74 1.45 -1.59 3.57
N PRO A 75 2.45 -1.08 4.32
CA PRO A 75 3.85 -1.29 4.05
C PRO A 75 4.24 -2.72 4.43
N VAL A 76 4.49 -3.55 3.43
CA VAL A 76 4.78 -4.97 3.66
C VAL A 76 5.99 -5.16 4.57
N SER A 77 7.02 -4.30 4.47
CA SER A 77 8.24 -4.43 5.28
C SER A 77 8.12 -3.91 6.72
N GLU A 78 7.11 -3.09 7.00
CA GLU A 78 6.99 -2.37 8.28
C GLU A 78 5.87 -2.97 9.15
N ASP A 79 5.00 -3.83 8.62
CA ASP A 79 3.91 -4.47 9.36
C ASP A 79 4.18 -5.98 9.56
N GLU A 80 4.44 -6.40 10.80
CA GLU A 80 4.71 -7.81 11.15
C GLU A 80 3.65 -8.77 10.63
N GLY A 81 2.36 -8.40 10.75
CA GLY A 81 1.25 -9.24 10.31
C GLY A 81 1.23 -9.38 8.78
N MET A 82 1.61 -8.34 8.04
CA MET A 82 1.74 -8.42 6.57
C MET A 82 2.93 -9.27 6.15
N ILE A 83 4.10 -9.13 6.80
CA ILE A 83 5.27 -9.99 6.55
C ILE A 83 4.87 -11.46 6.74
N ASN A 84 4.20 -11.78 7.84
CA ASN A 84 3.72 -13.13 8.14
C ASN A 84 2.72 -13.62 7.09
N ALA A 85 1.78 -12.77 6.65
CA ALA A 85 0.80 -13.11 5.63
C ALA A 85 1.44 -13.40 4.26
N VAL A 86 2.49 -12.65 3.88
CA VAL A 86 3.27 -12.91 2.67
C VAL A 86 4.02 -14.25 2.79
N ASN A 87 4.69 -14.50 3.92
CA ASN A 87 5.43 -15.74 4.14
C ASN A 87 4.52 -16.99 4.13
N LYS A 88 3.26 -16.85 4.54
CA LYS A 88 2.23 -17.90 4.44
C LYS A 88 1.68 -18.06 3.03
N GLY A 89 1.97 -17.15 2.11
CA GLY A 89 1.39 -17.10 0.76
C GLY A 89 -0.07 -16.61 0.73
N ALA A 90 -0.58 -16.06 1.83
CA ALA A 90 -1.95 -15.53 1.89
C ALA A 90 -2.05 -14.14 1.25
N LEU A 91 -0.97 -13.34 1.33
CA LEU A 91 -0.91 -11.99 0.79
C LEU A 91 -0.02 -11.97 -0.47
N THR A 92 -0.64 -11.89 -1.64
CA THR A 92 0.04 -11.76 -2.94
C THR A 92 0.14 -10.31 -3.39
N LEU A 93 0.97 -10.04 -4.41
CA LEU A 93 1.12 -8.70 -4.96
C LEU A 93 -0.18 -8.18 -5.57
N GLU A 94 -0.91 -9.03 -6.30
CA GLU A 94 -2.19 -8.69 -6.91
C GLU A 94 -3.26 -8.44 -5.84
N LYS A 95 -3.14 -9.09 -4.68
CA LYS A 95 -4.03 -8.83 -3.54
C LYS A 95 -3.73 -7.48 -2.90
N LEU A 96 -2.44 -7.10 -2.79
CA LEU A 96 -2.03 -5.77 -2.36
C LEU A 96 -2.55 -4.71 -3.33
N GLU A 97 -2.41 -4.90 -4.63
CA GLU A 97 -2.99 -4.05 -5.68
C GLU A 97 -4.52 -3.95 -5.54
N ALA A 98 -5.23 -5.05 -5.28
CA ALA A 98 -6.67 -4.99 -5.01
C ALA A 98 -7.00 -4.20 -3.73
N MET A 99 -6.12 -4.24 -2.71
CA MET A 99 -6.25 -3.45 -1.49
C MET A 99 -5.99 -1.97 -1.73
N THR A 100 -5.07 -1.61 -2.64
CA THR A 100 -4.82 -0.21 -3.01
C THR A 100 -6.04 0.43 -3.63
N ALA A 101 -6.96 -0.32 -4.26
CA ALA A 101 -8.22 0.23 -4.75
C ALA A 101 -9.04 0.94 -3.66
N VAL A 102 -8.98 0.45 -2.42
CA VAL A 102 -9.76 0.99 -1.28
C VAL A 102 -8.91 1.72 -0.23
N CYS A 103 -7.58 1.62 -0.31
CA CYS A 103 -6.61 2.26 0.60
C CYS A 103 -5.84 3.41 -0.09
N SER A 104 -5.51 4.48 0.63
CA SER A 104 -4.94 5.71 0.03
C SER A 104 -3.44 5.64 -0.34
N VAL A 105 -2.67 4.63 0.08
CA VAL A 105 -1.20 4.69 0.00
C VAL A 105 -0.63 4.12 -1.31
N GLY A 106 -1.22 3.03 -1.83
CA GLY A 106 -0.67 2.31 -2.97
C GLY A 106 0.26 1.16 -2.55
N LEU A 107 1.12 0.71 -3.47
CA LEU A 107 2.08 -0.37 -3.26
C LEU A 107 3.30 0.17 -2.50
N ASP A 108 3.46 -0.22 -1.24
CA ASP A 108 4.48 0.38 -0.37
C ASP A 108 5.42 -0.65 0.27
N MET A 109 6.72 -0.33 0.29
CA MET A 109 7.82 -1.19 0.78
C MET A 109 7.74 -2.64 0.32
N ILE A 110 7.57 -2.84 -0.99
CA ILE A 110 7.44 -4.18 -1.56
C ILE A 110 8.78 -4.61 -2.14
N ALA A 111 9.34 -5.70 -1.62
CA ALA A 111 10.52 -6.33 -2.20
C ALA A 111 10.14 -7.27 -3.35
N VAL A 112 10.76 -7.09 -4.51
CA VAL A 112 10.61 -7.95 -5.70
C VAL A 112 11.96 -8.54 -6.11
N PRO A 113 12.02 -9.60 -6.92
CA PRO A 113 13.28 -10.21 -7.34
C PRO A 113 14.22 -9.18 -7.98
N GLY A 114 15.53 -9.28 -7.71
CA GLY A 114 16.51 -8.30 -8.18
C GLY A 114 16.71 -8.26 -9.70
N ASP A 115 16.30 -9.32 -10.39
CA ASP A 115 16.29 -9.46 -11.84
C ASP A 115 14.95 -9.04 -12.48
N THR A 116 14.08 -8.35 -11.73
CA THR A 116 12.83 -7.81 -12.27
C THR A 116 13.12 -6.77 -13.35
N GLU A 117 12.61 -7.02 -14.56
CA GLU A 117 12.78 -6.14 -15.72
C GLU A 117 12.13 -4.77 -15.50
N ALA A 118 12.75 -3.71 -16.06
CA ALA A 118 12.26 -2.34 -15.93
C ALA A 118 10.83 -2.16 -16.50
N ASP A 119 10.48 -2.90 -17.54
CA ASP A 119 9.13 -2.89 -18.13
C ASP A 119 8.08 -3.42 -17.14
N VAL A 120 8.44 -4.41 -16.33
CA VAL A 120 7.53 -4.99 -15.32
C VAL A 120 7.27 -3.98 -14.21
N ILE A 121 8.32 -3.32 -13.70
CA ILE A 121 8.18 -2.26 -12.70
C ILE A 121 7.37 -1.09 -13.26
N SER A 122 7.60 -0.72 -14.53
CA SER A 122 6.84 0.33 -15.21
C SER A 122 5.35 -0.03 -15.34
N ALA A 123 5.04 -1.31 -15.57
CA ALA A 123 3.67 -1.79 -15.60
C ALA A 123 3.00 -1.75 -14.23
N MET A 124 3.69 -2.18 -13.16
CA MET A 124 3.18 -2.05 -11.78
C MET A 124 2.83 -0.60 -11.44
N ILE A 125 3.68 0.35 -11.85
CA ILE A 125 3.42 1.78 -11.68
C ILE A 125 2.21 2.22 -12.51
N ALA A 126 2.09 1.75 -13.76
CA ALA A 126 0.96 2.09 -14.63
C ALA A 126 -0.38 1.57 -14.10
N ASP A 127 -0.39 0.38 -13.51
CA ASP A 127 -1.58 -0.22 -12.90
C ASP A 127 -2.02 0.61 -11.67
N GLU A 128 -1.09 0.94 -10.78
CA GLU A 128 -1.39 1.77 -9.60
C GLU A 128 -1.80 3.20 -9.93
N ILE A 129 -1.20 3.81 -10.96
CA ILE A 129 -1.65 5.12 -11.46
C ILE A 129 -3.08 5.00 -12.01
N SER A 130 -3.40 3.90 -12.69
CA SER A 130 -4.75 3.69 -13.26
C SER A 130 -5.80 3.54 -12.16
N ILE A 131 -5.49 2.78 -11.11
CA ILE A 131 -6.32 2.68 -9.90
C ILE A 131 -6.52 4.07 -9.27
N GLY A 132 -5.44 4.85 -9.17
CA GLY A 132 -5.45 6.21 -8.64
C GLY A 132 -6.36 7.16 -9.42
N VAL A 133 -6.11 7.26 -10.72
CA VAL A 133 -6.77 8.18 -11.65
C VAL A 133 -8.26 7.87 -11.79
N VAL A 134 -8.64 6.59 -11.88
CA VAL A 134 -10.05 6.20 -12.03
C VAL A 134 -10.83 6.43 -10.73
N ASN A 135 -10.20 6.23 -9.57
CA ASN A 135 -10.86 6.34 -8.26
C ASN A 135 -10.67 7.69 -7.56
N TYR A 136 -10.10 8.69 -8.23
CA TYR A 136 -9.87 10.04 -7.66
C TYR A 136 -9.07 10.00 -6.37
N LYS A 137 -8.05 9.14 -6.35
CA LYS A 137 -7.22 8.93 -5.17
C LYS A 137 -5.76 9.11 -5.52
N THR A 138 -5.02 9.57 -4.54
CA THR A 138 -3.56 9.51 -4.60
C THR A 138 -3.13 8.05 -4.43
N THR A 139 -2.18 7.61 -5.23
CA THR A 139 -1.48 6.33 -5.08
C THR A 139 0.02 6.59 -5.18
N ALA A 140 0.81 5.77 -4.50
CA ALA A 140 2.26 5.77 -4.59
C ALA A 140 2.74 4.34 -4.84
N VAL A 141 3.93 4.22 -5.42
CA VAL A 141 4.59 2.94 -5.65
C VAL A 141 6.01 3.01 -5.14
N ARG A 142 6.32 2.16 -4.14
CA ARG A 142 7.65 1.94 -3.59
C ARG A 142 7.97 0.45 -3.68
N VAL A 143 8.50 0.07 -4.84
CA VAL A 143 8.98 -1.28 -5.14
C VAL A 143 10.49 -1.31 -5.08
N ILE A 144 11.05 -2.35 -4.45
CA ILE A 144 12.47 -2.51 -4.16
C ILE A 144 12.97 -3.78 -4.85
N PRO A 145 13.66 -3.66 -6.01
CA PRO A 145 14.34 -4.79 -6.63
C PRO A 145 15.49 -5.28 -5.77
N ALA A 146 15.34 -6.49 -5.25
CA ALA A 146 16.23 -7.13 -4.30
C ALA A 146 17.46 -7.75 -5.00
N PHE A 147 18.48 -6.94 -5.32
CA PHE A 147 19.63 -7.43 -6.10
C PHE A 147 20.30 -8.66 -5.46
N GLY A 148 20.46 -9.73 -6.25
CA GLY A 148 21.04 -11.00 -5.80
C GLY A 148 20.13 -11.85 -4.91
N LYS A 149 18.85 -11.46 -4.73
CA LYS A 149 17.85 -12.19 -3.96
C LYS A 149 16.74 -12.74 -4.87
N LYS A 150 16.12 -13.83 -4.43
CA LYS A 150 15.05 -14.55 -5.13
C LYS A 150 13.80 -14.60 -4.27
N VAL A 151 12.68 -14.99 -4.89
CA VAL A 151 11.40 -15.23 -4.19
C VAL A 151 11.62 -16.12 -2.98
N GLY A 152 11.10 -15.71 -1.82
CA GLY A 152 11.25 -16.40 -0.54
C GLY A 152 12.49 -16.02 0.26
N ASP A 153 13.45 -15.29 -0.31
CA ASP A 153 14.49 -14.62 0.47
C ASP A 153 13.90 -13.42 1.23
N THR A 154 14.56 -13.01 2.31
CA THR A 154 14.22 -11.77 3.04
C THR A 154 15.35 -10.74 2.91
N ILE A 155 14.97 -9.46 2.82
CA ILE A 155 15.86 -8.32 2.94
C ILE A 155 15.61 -7.64 4.28
N SER A 156 16.67 -7.33 5.02
CA SER A 156 16.58 -6.51 6.23
C SER A 156 17.01 -5.09 5.90
N TYR A 157 16.14 -4.11 6.16
CA TYR A 157 16.45 -2.69 6.05
C TYR A 157 16.97 -2.12 7.38
N GLY A 158 16.72 -2.83 8.48
CA GLY A 158 17.12 -2.46 9.83
C GLY A 158 16.29 -1.31 10.41
N GLY A 159 16.35 -1.16 11.73
CA GLY A 159 15.72 -0.03 12.44
C GLY A 159 14.21 0.07 12.20
N LEU A 160 13.76 1.23 11.72
CA LEU A 160 12.34 1.60 11.52
C LEU A 160 11.70 0.92 10.30
N TRP A 161 12.48 0.52 9.31
CA TRP A 161 11.98 0.03 8.01
C TRP A 161 11.75 -1.48 7.96
N GLY A 162 12.09 -2.17 9.06
CA GLY A 162 11.86 -3.60 9.23
C GLY A 162 12.57 -4.48 8.20
N GLU A 163 11.87 -5.50 7.75
CA GLU A 163 12.37 -6.52 6.83
C GLU A 163 11.27 -6.92 5.84
N ALA A 164 11.64 -7.13 4.57
CA ALA A 164 10.70 -7.48 3.51
C ALA A 164 11.02 -8.86 2.92
N PRO A 165 10.05 -9.80 2.91
CA PRO A 165 10.16 -10.99 2.08
C PRO A 165 10.07 -10.60 0.60
N VAL A 166 10.93 -11.19 -0.23
CA VAL A 166 10.92 -11.03 -1.68
C VAL A 166 9.71 -11.77 -2.24
N MET A 167 8.76 -11.00 -2.77
CA MET A 167 7.47 -11.49 -3.24
C MET A 167 7.58 -12.10 -4.65
N GLU A 168 6.73 -13.08 -4.95
CA GLU A 168 6.57 -13.57 -6.31
C GLU A 168 5.90 -12.50 -7.18
N ILE A 169 6.34 -12.44 -8.44
CA ILE A 169 5.77 -11.55 -9.46
C ILE A 169 5.28 -12.37 -10.65
N ASN A 170 4.29 -11.84 -11.37
CA ASN A 170 3.82 -12.44 -12.60
C ASN A 170 4.93 -12.43 -13.69
N LYS A 171 5.08 -13.56 -14.39
CA LYS A 171 6.16 -13.79 -15.38
C LYS A 171 5.79 -13.40 -16.81
N TYR A 172 4.54 -13.01 -17.06
CA TYR A 172 4.11 -12.57 -18.39
C TYR A 172 4.58 -11.15 -18.67
N SER A 173 5.19 -10.93 -19.85
CA SER A 173 5.85 -9.67 -20.19
C SER A 173 4.86 -8.55 -20.60
N PRO A 174 4.96 -7.35 -19.98
CA PRO A 174 4.23 -6.15 -20.40
C PRO A 174 5.00 -5.29 -21.42
N SER A 175 6.17 -5.72 -21.89
CA SER A 175 7.10 -4.91 -22.70
C SER A 175 6.46 -4.28 -23.95
N LYS A 176 5.55 -5.00 -24.60
CA LYS A 176 4.83 -4.47 -25.77
C LYS A 176 3.88 -3.33 -25.41
N PHE A 177 3.29 -3.35 -24.21
CA PHE A 177 2.39 -2.30 -23.76
C PHE A 177 3.19 -1.06 -23.34
N ILE A 178 4.20 -1.26 -22.47
CA ILE A 178 5.08 -0.18 -21.98
C ILE A 178 5.85 0.47 -23.12
N GLY A 179 6.37 -0.32 -24.06
CA GLY A 179 7.08 0.16 -25.24
C GLY A 179 6.25 1.01 -26.20
N ARG A 180 4.91 1.06 -26.07
CA ARG A 180 4.07 1.98 -26.88
C ARG A 180 4.32 3.44 -26.53
N GLY A 181 4.67 3.73 -25.27
CA GLY A 181 4.84 5.09 -24.77
C GLY A 181 3.62 6.00 -25.02
N GLY A 182 3.85 7.31 -24.98
CA GLY A 182 2.81 8.32 -25.22
C GLY A 182 2.03 8.71 -23.98
N ARG A 183 0.74 9.04 -24.15
CA ARG A 183 -0.13 9.58 -23.10
C ARG A 183 -1.41 8.76 -23.00
N ILE A 184 -1.68 8.22 -21.81
CA ILE A 184 -2.99 7.65 -21.48
C ILE A 184 -3.98 8.81 -21.34
N PRO A 185 -5.09 8.85 -22.13
CA PRO A 185 -6.06 9.94 -22.07
C PRO A 185 -6.84 9.91 -20.75
N ALA A 186 -7.40 11.07 -20.37
CA ALA A 186 -8.19 11.17 -19.15
C ALA A 186 -9.47 10.30 -19.23
N PRO A 187 -9.89 9.66 -18.13
CA PRO A 187 -11.08 8.83 -18.11
C PRO A 187 -12.36 9.68 -18.25
N ILE A 188 -13.41 9.09 -18.84
CA ILE A 188 -14.74 9.70 -18.91
C ILE A 188 -15.39 9.63 -17.53
N GLN A 189 -15.73 10.78 -16.95
CA GLN A 189 -16.31 10.85 -15.61
C GLN A 189 -17.84 10.81 -15.57
N SER A 190 -18.49 11.05 -16.71
CA SER A 190 -19.95 11.16 -16.82
C SER A 190 -20.68 9.82 -16.95
N LEU A 191 -19.98 8.75 -17.33
CA LEU A 191 -20.52 7.41 -17.50
C LEU A 191 -20.06 6.51 -16.33
N LYS A 192 -20.40 6.90 -15.10
CA LYS A 192 -20.17 6.07 -13.91
C LYS A 192 -21.40 5.20 -13.66
N ASN A 193 -21.19 3.90 -13.44
CA ASN A 193 -22.22 2.96 -12.95
C ASN A 193 -22.29 2.99 -11.43
#